data_AF-A0A2K2RBU8-F1
#
_entry.id   AF-A0A2K2RBU8-F1
#
_cell.length_a   1.000
_cell.length_b   1.000
_cell.length_c   1.000
_cell.angle_alpha   90.00
_cell.angle_beta   90.00
_cell.angle_gamma   90.00
#
_symmetry.space_group_name_H-M   'P 1'
#
loop_
_entity.id
_entity.type
_entity.pdbx_description
1 polymer ?
#
loop_
_entity_poly.entity_id
_entity_poly.type
_entity_poly.pdbx_seq_one_letter_code
_entity_poly.pdbx_strand_id
1 'polypeptide(L)'
;MRETPTSLHELAAGDESDLQVVLPWTGPVVDPETGALREPLPERYLIATSVGWPKPGLEELGGKLNGAILEELWTRDGLLAASVAVSPNNFNASRNLVLWRDMEALEGFLHSPVHLEAARQTRGLMFDWEGTNWIGTDRTAFPTFAESRARLDAVRASGESPYASHG
;
A
#
# COMPACT_ATOMS: atom_id res chain seq x y z
N MET A 1 16.63 -6.31 21.94
CA MET A 1 16.23 -6.19 20.52
C MET A 1 15.06 -7.14 20.31
N ARG A 2 13.99 -6.70 19.63
CA ARG A 2 12.90 -7.60 19.22
C ARG A 2 13.45 -8.54 18.15
N GLU A 3 13.08 -9.82 18.18
CA GLU A 3 13.46 -10.74 17.12
C GLU A 3 12.79 -10.31 15.80
N THR A 4 13.60 -10.24 14.75
CA THR A 4 13.13 -9.94 13.40
C THR A 4 12.20 -11.09 12.94
N PRO A 5 11.04 -10.80 12.32
CA PRO A 5 10.17 -11.81 11.76
C PRO A 5 10.94 -12.69 10.78
N THR A 6 10.51 -13.93 10.60
CA THR A 6 11.07 -14.86 9.62
C THR A 6 10.15 -15.07 8.42
N SER A 7 8.94 -14.51 8.48
CA SER A 7 7.94 -14.59 7.42
C SER A 7 6.99 -13.41 7.44
N LEU A 8 6.29 -13.20 6.32
CA LEU A 8 5.20 -12.26 6.22
C LEU A 8 4.05 -12.54 7.20
N HIS A 9 3.82 -13.80 7.56
CA HIS A 9 2.80 -14.17 8.54
C HIS A 9 3.15 -13.63 9.93
N GLU A 10 4.41 -13.76 10.34
CA GLU A 10 4.87 -13.22 11.63
C GLU A 10 4.84 -11.70 11.65
N LEU A 11 5.25 -11.05 10.55
CA LEU A 11 5.12 -9.60 10.41
C LEU A 11 3.65 -9.15 10.49
N ALA A 12 2.75 -9.83 9.77
CA ALA A 12 1.32 -9.50 9.74
C ALA A 12 0.63 -9.75 11.08
N ALA A 13 1.12 -10.70 11.89
CA ALA A 13 0.69 -10.91 13.26
C ALA A 13 1.24 -9.85 14.23
N GLY A 14 2.21 -9.04 13.78
CA GLY A 14 2.83 -7.97 14.56
C GLY A 14 1.84 -6.91 15.04
N ASP A 15 2.20 -6.28 16.16
CA ASP A 15 1.49 -5.14 16.71
C ASP A 15 1.82 -3.88 15.89
N GLU A 16 0.77 -3.26 15.34
CA GLU A 16 0.83 -2.00 14.60
C GLU A 16 -0.04 -0.94 15.28
N SER A 17 -0.20 -1.00 16.60
CA SER A 17 -0.89 0.02 17.39
C SER A 17 -0.28 1.43 17.24
N ASP A 18 0.95 1.51 16.74
CA ASP A 18 1.69 2.73 16.44
C ASP A 18 1.63 3.15 14.97
N LEU A 19 0.73 2.58 14.16
CA LEU A 19 0.60 2.90 12.74
C LEU A 19 0.39 4.41 12.55
N GLN A 20 1.34 5.05 11.87
CA GLN A 20 1.36 6.48 11.59
C GLN A 20 1.04 6.72 10.12
N VAL A 21 0.02 7.54 9.85
CA VAL A 21 -0.29 8.01 8.50
C VAL A 21 0.78 9.03 8.10
N VAL A 22 1.64 8.66 7.16
CA VAL A 22 2.73 9.50 6.63
C VAL A 22 2.29 10.28 5.39
N LEU A 23 1.30 9.75 4.67
CA LEU A 23 0.58 10.45 3.62
C LEU A 23 -0.92 10.35 3.92
N PRO A 24 -1.58 11.44 4.39
CA PRO A 24 -3.03 11.44 4.53
C PRO A 24 -3.70 11.24 3.18
N TRP A 25 -5.00 10.94 3.20
CA TRP A 25 -5.76 10.83 1.96
C TRP A 25 -5.55 12.06 1.09
N THR A 26 -5.12 11.83 -0.15
CA THR A 26 -4.93 12.86 -1.17
C THR A 26 -5.34 12.30 -2.53
N GLY A 27 -5.82 13.17 -3.42
CA GLY A 27 -6.23 12.81 -4.77
C GLY A 27 -7.51 13.52 -5.23
N PRO A 28 -7.97 13.26 -6.45
CA PRO A 28 -9.10 13.97 -7.07
C PRO A 28 -10.39 14.02 -6.25
N VAL A 29 -10.72 12.96 -5.50
CA VAL A 29 -11.97 12.91 -4.70
C VAL A 29 -11.83 13.51 -3.31
N VAL A 30 -10.63 13.96 -2.93
CA VAL A 30 -10.34 14.51 -1.60
C VAL A 30 -10.50 16.02 -1.59
N ASP A 31 -11.26 16.53 -0.63
CA ASP A 31 -11.34 17.96 -0.32
C ASP A 31 -10.00 18.39 0.32
N PRO A 32 -9.25 19.32 -0.31
CA PRO A 32 -7.94 19.73 0.18
C PRO A 32 -8.02 20.56 1.48
N GLU A 33 -9.17 21.14 1.83
CA GLU A 33 -9.33 21.92 3.06
C GLU A 33 -9.62 21.01 4.26
N THR A 34 -10.43 19.96 4.04
CA THR A 34 -10.93 19.11 5.13
C THR A 34 -10.27 17.74 5.20
N GLY A 35 -9.63 17.28 4.11
CA GLY A 35 -9.11 15.92 3.96
C GLY A 35 -10.21 14.85 3.83
N ALA A 36 -11.48 15.27 3.74
CA ALA A 36 -12.62 14.38 3.58
C ALA A 36 -12.93 14.11 2.10
N LEU A 37 -13.90 13.24 1.84
CA LEU A 37 -14.47 13.06 0.51
C LEU A 37 -15.24 14.33 0.09
N ARG A 38 -15.00 14.84 -1.12
CA ARG A 38 -15.77 15.96 -1.70
C ARG A 38 -17.23 15.59 -1.93
N GLU A 39 -17.43 14.36 -2.36
CA GLU A 39 -18.71 13.74 -2.67
C GLU A 39 -18.62 12.23 -2.36
N PRO A 40 -19.75 11.52 -2.20
CA PRO A 40 -19.73 10.07 -2.08
C PRO A 40 -18.93 9.43 -3.22
N LEU A 41 -18.20 8.36 -2.90
CA LEU A 41 -17.47 7.59 -3.91
C LEU A 41 -18.45 7.01 -4.94
N PRO A 42 -18.00 6.76 -6.19
CA PRO A 42 -18.84 6.15 -7.22
C PRO A 42 -19.49 4.85 -6.74
N GLU A 43 -20.64 4.50 -7.34
CA GLU A 43 -21.37 3.25 -7.03
C GLU A 43 -20.47 2.01 -7.10
N ARG A 44 -19.47 2.05 -7.98
CA ARG A 44 -18.46 1.02 -8.11
C ARG A 44 -17.09 1.64 -8.34
N TYR A 45 -16.12 1.22 -7.53
CA TYR A 45 -14.72 1.59 -7.65
C TYR A 45 -13.83 0.45 -7.13
N LEU A 46 -12.53 0.52 -7.36
CA LEU A 46 -11.57 -0.47 -6.88
C LEU A 46 -10.74 0.11 -5.73
N ILE A 47 -10.56 -0.68 -4.68
CA ILE A 47 -9.62 -0.40 -3.59
C ILE A 47 -8.46 -1.37 -3.76
N ALA A 48 -7.24 -0.85 -3.81
CA ALA A 48 -6.01 -1.62 -3.76
C ALA A 48 -5.26 -1.32 -2.46
N THR A 49 -4.62 -2.33 -1.90
CA THR A 49 -3.75 -2.19 -0.72
C THR A 49 -2.54 -3.08 -0.87
N SER A 50 -1.42 -2.65 -0.30
CA SER A 50 -0.27 -3.51 -0.05
C SER A 50 0.33 -3.23 1.32
N VAL A 51 1.07 -4.22 1.82
CA VAL A 51 2.01 -4.07 2.94
C VAL A 51 3.39 -4.52 2.48
N GLY A 52 4.41 -3.76 2.83
CA GLY A 52 5.81 -4.06 2.53
C GLY A 52 6.67 -4.04 3.79
N TRP A 53 7.59 -5.00 3.87
CA TRP A 53 8.53 -5.15 4.97
C TRP A 53 9.94 -4.75 4.51
N PRO A 54 10.37 -3.50 4.77
CA PRO A 54 11.64 -3.00 4.27
C PRO A 54 12.83 -3.61 5.01
N LYS A 55 13.93 -3.80 4.28
CA LYS A 55 15.24 -4.11 4.86
C LYS A 55 15.84 -2.82 5.44
N PRO A 56 16.44 -2.85 6.64
CA PRO A 56 17.08 -1.69 7.24
C PRO A 56 18.31 -1.25 6.43
N GLY A 57 18.63 0.05 6.45
CA GLY A 57 19.82 0.61 5.80
C GLY A 57 19.65 0.91 4.31
N LEU A 58 18.44 0.74 3.75
CA LEU A 58 18.11 1.01 2.35
C LEU A 58 17.13 2.18 2.19
N GLU A 59 17.00 3.03 3.21
CA GLU A 59 15.99 4.09 3.30
C GLU A 59 16.13 5.11 2.18
N GLU A 60 17.36 5.48 1.78
CA GLU A 60 17.60 6.43 0.69
C GLU A 60 17.12 5.88 -0.65
N LEU A 61 17.45 4.63 -0.96
CA LEU A 61 17.03 3.98 -2.21
C LEU A 61 15.52 3.74 -2.22
N GLY A 62 14.96 3.29 -1.09
CA GLY A 62 13.51 3.13 -0.91
C GLY A 62 12.76 4.46 -1.08
N GLY A 63 13.29 5.55 -0.52
CA GLY A 63 12.72 6.90 -0.67
C GLY A 63 12.72 7.39 -2.10
N LYS A 64 13.82 7.18 -2.85
CA LYS A 64 13.90 7.54 -4.27
C LYS A 64 12.89 6.79 -5.13
N LEU A 65 12.76 5.47 -4.94
CA LEU A 65 11.82 4.66 -5.70
C LEU A 65 10.37 5.00 -5.35
N ASN A 66 10.05 5.16 -4.06
CA ASN A 66 8.73 5.59 -3.64
C ASN A 66 8.38 6.97 -4.19
N GLY A 67 9.33 7.91 -4.24
CA GLY A 67 9.13 9.22 -4.86
C GLY A 67 8.71 9.11 -6.32
N ALA A 68 9.44 8.34 -7.13
CA ALA A 68 9.11 8.11 -8.53
C ALA A 68 7.76 7.41 -8.71
N ILE A 69 7.44 6.41 -7.87
CA ILE A 69 6.15 5.71 -7.90
C ILE A 69 5.00 6.67 -7.56
N LEU A 70 5.17 7.55 -6.57
CA LEU A 70 4.16 8.52 -6.19
C LEU A 70 3.98 9.60 -7.27
N GLU A 71 5.06 10.12 -7.84
CA GLU A 71 5.00 11.05 -8.98
C GLU A 71 4.21 10.44 -10.15
N GLU A 72 4.50 9.18 -10.48
CA GLU A 72 3.76 8.44 -11.50
C GLU A 72 2.29 8.28 -11.11
N LEU A 73 2.01 7.82 -9.88
CA LEU A 73 0.67 7.60 -9.34
C LEU A 73 -0.21 8.83 -9.54
N TRP A 74 0.27 10.02 -9.19
CA TRP A 74 -0.51 11.26 -9.26
C TRP A 74 -0.87 11.72 -10.68
N THR A 75 -0.21 11.21 -11.70
CA THR A 75 -0.52 11.53 -13.10
C THR A 75 -1.49 10.53 -13.74
N ARG A 76 -1.87 9.47 -13.03
CA ARG A 76 -2.67 8.37 -13.58
C ARG A 76 -4.13 8.76 -13.74
N ASP A 77 -4.64 8.62 -14.97
CA ASP A 77 -6.08 8.61 -15.20
C ASP A 77 -6.72 7.44 -14.43
N GLY A 78 -7.86 7.72 -13.81
CA GLY A 78 -8.58 6.75 -12.99
C GLY A 78 -8.10 6.65 -11.54
N LEU A 79 -7.05 7.35 -11.11
CA LEU A 79 -6.77 7.51 -9.68
C LEU A 79 -7.87 8.36 -9.02
N LEU A 80 -8.39 7.89 -7.89
CA LEU A 80 -9.36 8.64 -7.07
C LEU A 80 -8.70 9.24 -5.83
N ALA A 81 -7.96 8.43 -5.07
CA ALA A 81 -7.23 8.88 -3.89
C ALA A 81 -6.19 7.85 -3.44
N ALA A 82 -5.20 8.26 -2.66
CA ALA A 82 -4.30 7.34 -1.97
C ALA A 82 -3.92 7.84 -0.57
N SER A 83 -3.53 6.91 0.30
CA SER A 83 -2.96 7.16 1.62
C SER A 83 -1.87 6.13 1.92
N VAL A 84 -0.85 6.55 2.67
CA VAL A 84 0.28 5.72 3.09
C VAL A 84 0.48 5.84 4.59
N ALA A 85 0.74 4.70 5.22
CA ALA A 85 1.07 4.63 6.64
C ALA A 85 2.28 3.73 6.89
N VAL A 86 2.95 3.94 8.03
CA VAL A 86 4.11 3.15 8.46
C VAL A 86 3.93 2.78 9.93
N SER A 87 4.30 1.57 10.32
CA SER A 87 4.40 1.16 11.73
C SER A 87 5.87 1.04 12.12
N PRO A 88 6.44 2.05 12.79
CA PRO A 88 7.82 2.01 13.28
C PRO A 88 8.15 0.79 14.14
N ASN A 89 7.22 0.39 15.03
CA ASN A 89 7.39 -0.71 15.98
C ASN A 89 7.23 -2.09 15.33
N ASN A 90 6.60 -2.16 14.14
CA ASN A 90 6.52 -3.37 13.34
C ASN A 90 7.50 -3.32 12.16
N PHE A 91 8.78 -3.10 12.47
CA PHE A 91 9.88 -3.14 11.49
C PHE A 91 9.69 -2.18 10.30
N ASN A 92 9.14 -0.99 10.57
CA ASN A 92 8.77 -0.01 9.55
C ASN A 92 7.87 -0.60 8.45
N ALA A 93 7.00 -1.56 8.78
CA ALA A 93 6.02 -2.07 7.84
C ALA A 93 5.24 -0.91 7.23
N SER A 94 5.31 -0.79 5.91
CA SER A 94 4.65 0.28 5.17
C SER A 94 3.37 -0.26 4.54
N ARG A 95 2.28 0.48 4.69
CA ARG A 95 0.97 0.15 4.15
C ARG A 95 0.52 1.23 3.20
N ASN A 96 -0.14 0.86 2.12
CA ASN A 96 -0.87 1.81 1.29
C ASN A 96 -2.34 1.41 1.13
N LEU A 97 -3.14 2.42 0.82
CA LEU A 97 -4.51 2.29 0.34
C LEU A 97 -4.62 3.20 -0.86
N VAL A 98 -5.11 2.66 -1.98
CA VAL A 98 -5.28 3.40 -3.22
C VAL A 98 -6.67 3.11 -3.78
N LEU A 99 -7.39 4.17 -4.11
CA LEU A 99 -8.70 4.12 -4.74
C LEU A 99 -8.54 4.38 -6.23
N TRP A 100 -9.09 3.49 -7.03
CA TRP A 100 -9.10 3.55 -8.48
C TRP A 100 -10.53 3.52 -9.00
N ARG A 101 -10.75 4.15 -10.15
CA ARG A 101 -12.01 4.07 -10.89
C ARG A 101 -12.39 2.61 -11.18
N ASP A 102 -11.41 1.81 -11.61
CA ASP A 102 -11.61 0.44 -12.05
C ASP A 102 -10.28 -0.35 -12.05
N MET A 103 -10.37 -1.63 -12.45
CA MET A 103 -9.22 -2.52 -12.59
C MET A 103 -8.29 -2.11 -13.73
N GLU A 104 -8.81 -1.55 -14.82
CA GLU A 104 -7.99 -1.11 -15.95
C GLU A 104 -7.03 0.02 -15.54
N ALA A 105 -7.51 0.97 -14.74
CA ALA A 105 -6.69 2.03 -14.19
C ALA A 105 -5.58 1.52 -13.25
N LEU A 106 -5.91 0.59 -12.34
CA LEU A 106 -4.91 -0.06 -11.48
C LEU A 106 -3.86 -0.80 -12.31
N GLU A 107 -4.29 -1.65 -13.23
CA GLU A 107 -3.39 -2.45 -14.06
C GLU A 107 -2.50 -1.58 -14.96
N GLY A 108 -3.04 -0.46 -15.47
CA GLY A 108 -2.27 0.53 -16.21
C GLY A 108 -1.14 1.14 -15.38
N PHE A 109 -1.36 1.37 -14.08
CA PHE A 109 -0.32 1.81 -13.15
C PHE A 109 0.69 0.70 -12.82
N LEU A 110 0.23 -0.51 -12.48
CA LEU A 110 1.10 -1.64 -12.13
C LEU A 110 2.02 -2.05 -13.30
N HIS A 111 1.54 -1.91 -14.53
CA HIS A 111 2.32 -2.18 -15.75
C HIS A 111 3.08 -0.97 -16.29
N SER A 112 3.07 0.16 -15.58
CA SER A 112 3.89 1.31 -15.96
C SER A 112 5.39 0.99 -15.90
N PRO A 113 6.23 1.60 -16.76
CA PRO A 113 7.67 1.40 -16.70
C PRO A 113 8.27 1.70 -15.32
N VAL A 114 7.78 2.75 -14.64
CA VAL A 114 8.24 3.15 -13.29
C VAL A 114 7.91 2.08 -12.25
N HIS A 115 6.67 1.58 -12.25
CA HIS A 115 6.25 0.56 -11.30
C HIS A 115 6.97 -0.78 -11.55
N LEU A 116 7.11 -1.19 -12.81
CA LEU A 116 7.86 -2.40 -13.17
C LEU A 116 9.33 -2.31 -12.78
N GLU A 117 9.95 -1.13 -12.87
CA GLU A 117 11.32 -0.93 -12.42
C GLU A 117 11.45 -1.02 -10.90
N ALA A 118 10.54 -0.40 -10.16
CA ALA A 118 10.49 -0.55 -8.70
C ALA A 118 10.28 -2.00 -8.28
N ALA A 119 9.39 -2.73 -8.96
CA ALA A 119 9.10 -4.15 -8.71
C ALA A 119 10.34 -5.04 -8.89
N ARG A 120 11.20 -4.75 -9.88
CA ARG A 120 12.48 -5.45 -10.09
C ARG A 120 13.44 -5.25 -8.93
N GLN A 121 13.42 -4.07 -8.31
CA GLN A 121 14.31 -3.71 -7.20
C GLN A 121 13.75 -4.13 -5.84
N THR A 122 12.46 -4.46 -5.74
CA THR A 122 11.79 -4.81 -4.48
C THR A 122 12.48 -5.95 -3.73
N ARG A 123 13.00 -6.98 -4.42
CA ARG A 123 13.74 -8.09 -3.76
C ARG A 123 14.99 -7.63 -3.01
N GLY A 124 15.65 -6.58 -3.49
CA GLY A 124 16.79 -5.98 -2.81
C GLY A 124 16.39 -5.11 -1.62
N LEU A 125 15.16 -4.58 -1.62
CA LEU A 125 14.70 -3.54 -0.68
C LEU A 125 13.79 -4.06 0.42
N MET A 126 13.07 -5.13 0.16
CA MET A 126 12.06 -5.69 1.04
C MET A 126 12.45 -7.12 1.41
N PHE A 127 12.23 -7.49 2.67
CA PHE A 127 12.22 -8.89 3.08
C PHE A 127 11.01 -9.61 2.48
N ASP A 128 9.87 -8.95 2.42
CA ASP A 128 8.66 -9.47 1.79
C ASP A 128 7.64 -8.35 1.51
N TRP A 129 6.62 -8.66 0.71
CA TRP A 129 5.46 -7.79 0.51
C TRP A 129 4.26 -8.60 0.03
N GLU A 130 3.07 -8.06 0.21
CA GLU A 130 1.82 -8.59 -0.34
C GLU A 130 0.88 -7.46 -0.71
N GLY A 131 -0.05 -7.75 -1.62
CA GLY A 131 -1.10 -6.84 -1.99
C GLY A 131 -2.39 -7.57 -2.34
N THR A 132 -3.50 -6.84 -2.23
CA THR A 132 -4.81 -7.30 -2.67
C THR A 132 -5.65 -6.13 -3.13
N ASN A 133 -6.73 -6.41 -3.85
CA ASN A 133 -7.70 -5.43 -4.24
C ASN A 133 -9.13 -5.98 -4.13
N TRP A 134 -10.10 -5.08 -3.99
CA TRP A 134 -11.51 -5.44 -3.94
C TRP A 134 -12.39 -4.30 -4.44
N ILE A 135 -13.62 -4.63 -4.84
CA ILE A 135 -14.62 -3.63 -5.22
C ILE A 135 -15.17 -2.94 -3.98
N GLY A 136 -15.17 -1.62 -3.99
CA GLY A 136 -15.93 -0.77 -3.08
C GLY A 136 -17.24 -0.30 -3.73
N THR A 137 -18.24 0.00 -2.90
CA THR A 137 -19.56 0.48 -3.32
C THR A 137 -20.10 1.55 -2.38
N ASP A 138 -20.64 2.63 -2.93
CA ASP A 138 -21.49 3.64 -2.27
C ASP A 138 -21.00 4.09 -0.87
N ARG A 139 -19.71 4.45 -0.77
CA ARG A 139 -19.15 4.90 0.51
C ARG A 139 -19.15 6.41 0.65
N THR A 140 -19.56 6.87 1.82
CA THR A 140 -19.43 8.26 2.27
C THR A 140 -18.17 8.50 3.11
N ALA A 141 -17.33 7.48 3.29
CA ALA A 141 -16.06 7.55 4.00
C ALA A 141 -14.99 6.66 3.34
N PHE A 142 -13.72 7.05 3.50
CA PHE A 142 -12.59 6.27 3.01
C PHE A 142 -12.47 4.90 3.71
N PRO A 143 -11.92 3.87 3.05
CA PRO A 143 -11.52 2.64 3.73
C PRO A 143 -10.43 2.93 4.78
N THR A 144 -10.34 2.06 5.78
CA THR A 144 -9.35 2.18 6.86
C THR A 144 -8.22 1.18 6.69
N PHE A 145 -7.05 1.45 7.29
CA PHE A 145 -5.96 0.49 7.33
C PHE A 145 -6.31 -0.78 8.13
N ALA A 146 -7.22 -0.68 9.10
CA ALA A 146 -7.75 -1.86 9.80
C ALA A 146 -8.55 -2.77 8.84
N GLU A 147 -9.39 -2.16 7.98
CA GLU A 147 -10.09 -2.90 6.93
C GLU A 147 -9.09 -3.53 5.94
N SER A 148 -8.07 -2.78 5.51
CA SER A 148 -7.08 -3.28 4.56
C SER A 148 -6.26 -4.44 5.13
N ARG A 149 -5.89 -4.38 6.41
CA ARG A 149 -5.25 -5.48 7.14
C ARG A 149 -6.14 -6.72 7.16
N ALA A 150 -7.42 -6.58 7.50
CA ALA A 150 -8.37 -7.70 7.49
C ALA A 150 -8.53 -8.33 6.10
N ARG A 151 -8.49 -7.51 5.03
CA ARG A 151 -8.55 -7.99 3.64
C ARG A 151 -7.30 -8.77 3.26
N LEU A 152 -6.12 -8.28 3.62
CA LEU A 152 -4.86 -9.00 3.40
C LEU A 152 -4.85 -10.32 4.16
N ASP A 153 -5.25 -10.32 5.43
CA ASP A 153 -5.32 -11.52 6.25
C ASP A 153 -6.24 -12.60 5.66
N ALA A 154 -7.36 -12.18 5.07
CA ALA A 154 -8.32 -13.10 4.46
C ALA A 154 -7.83 -13.78 3.17
N VAL A 155 -6.89 -13.17 2.44
CA VAL A 155 -6.37 -13.70 1.16
C VAL A 155 -4.95 -14.25 1.25
N ARG A 156 -4.27 -14.04 2.37
CA ARG A 156 -2.88 -14.47 2.54
C ARG A 156 -2.77 -15.98 2.38
N ALA A 157 -1.97 -16.40 1.41
CA ALA A 157 -1.71 -17.81 1.16
C ALA A 157 -0.89 -18.39 2.31
N SER A 158 -1.17 -19.64 2.69
CA SER A 158 -0.34 -20.37 3.64
C SER A 158 1.06 -20.61 3.06
N GLY A 159 2.09 -20.48 3.90
CA GLY A 159 3.47 -20.81 3.53
C GLY A 159 4.30 -19.58 3.16
N GLU A 160 5.39 -19.82 2.44
CA GLU A 160 6.32 -18.77 2.02
C GLU A 160 5.75 -17.95 0.87
N SER A 161 5.87 -16.63 0.99
CA SER A 161 5.48 -15.69 -0.07
C SER A 161 6.35 -15.87 -1.32
N PRO A 162 5.80 -15.76 -2.54
CA PRO A 162 6.59 -15.75 -3.77
C PRO A 162 7.56 -14.54 -3.85
N TYR A 163 7.40 -13.57 -2.96
CA TYR A 163 8.19 -12.35 -2.87
C TYR A 163 9.18 -12.34 -1.71
N ALA A 164 9.23 -13.39 -0.89
CA ALA A 164 10.16 -13.51 0.21
C ALA A 164 11.61 -13.37 -0.25
N SER A 165 12.41 -12.65 0.53
CA SER A 165 13.80 -12.30 0.23
C SER A 165 14.63 -12.29 1.52
N HIS A 166 15.31 -13.42 1.76
CA HIS A 166 16.09 -13.67 2.99
C HIS A 166 17.54 -13.15 2.94
N GLY A 167 17.91 -12.44 1.88
CA GLY A 167 19.28 -11.94 1.63
C GLY A 167 19.59 -10.59 2.25
#